data_AF-A0A961KWJ8-F1
#
_entry.id   AF-A0A961KWJ8-F1
#
_cell.length_a   1.000
_cell.length_b   1.000
_cell.length_c   1.000
_cell.angle_alpha   90.00
_cell.angle_beta   90.00
_cell.angle_gamma   90.00
#
_symmetry.space_group_name_H-M   'P 1'
#
loop_
_entity.id
_entity.type
_entity.pdbx_description
1 polymer ?
#
loop_
_entity_poly.entity_id
_entity_poly.type
_entity_poly.pdbx_seq_one_letter_code
_entity_poly.pdbx_strand_id
1 'polypeptide(L)'
;HATLPATVPIEALAAEGLQALAEARAARHLVPRAVLPALLPGWLAGLRLGRAAADPEAVWRGELEVAPIRARAALLRAAATGRW
;
A
#
# COMPACT_ATOMS: atom_id res chain seq x y z
N HIS A 1 -18.77 14.26 6.83
CA HIS A 1 -19.37 13.80 5.56
C HIS A 1 -18.61 14.44 4.40
N ALA A 2 -17.55 13.80 3.92
CA ALA A 2 -16.90 14.21 2.67
C ALA A 2 -17.70 13.59 1.52
N THR A 3 -18.48 14.41 0.82
CA THR A 3 -19.06 14.03 -0.48
C THR A 3 -17.89 13.85 -1.44
N LEU A 4 -17.56 12.59 -1.75
CA LEU A 4 -16.62 12.27 -2.82
C LEU A 4 -17.10 13.03 -4.08
N PRO A 5 -16.27 13.91 -4.68
CA PRO A 5 -16.65 14.62 -5.89
C PRO A 5 -17.02 13.60 -6.96
N ALA A 6 -17.98 13.94 -7.81
CA ALA A 6 -18.52 13.09 -8.87
C ALA A 6 -17.41 12.24 -9.52
N THR A 7 -17.43 10.95 -9.20
CA THR A 7 -16.56 9.86 -9.69
C THR A 7 -15.08 10.23 -9.86
N VAL A 8 -14.34 10.31 -8.76
CA VAL A 8 -12.87 10.31 -8.83
C VAL A 8 -12.41 9.01 -9.51
N PRO A 9 -11.61 9.08 -10.59
CA PRO A 9 -11.11 7.89 -11.27
C PRO A 9 -10.25 7.05 -10.32
N ILE A 10 -10.45 5.73 -10.35
CA ILE A 10 -9.76 4.78 -9.45
C ILE A 10 -8.25 4.85 -9.63
N GLU A 11 -7.78 5.00 -10.86
CA GLU A 11 -6.37 5.17 -11.18
C GLU A 11 -5.78 6.43 -10.54
N ALA A 12 -6.52 7.53 -10.49
CA ALA A 12 -6.07 8.77 -9.88
C ALA A 12 -5.99 8.62 -8.36
N LEU A 13 -7.00 7.99 -7.75
CA LEU A 13 -7.00 7.70 -6.32
C LEU A 13 -5.87 6.74 -5.93
N ALA A 14 -5.60 5.73 -6.77
CA ALA A 14 -4.51 4.79 -6.57
C ALA A 14 -3.14 5.46 -6.69
N ALA A 15 -2.98 6.36 -7.66
CA ALA A 15 -1.77 7.16 -7.83
C ALA A 15 -1.51 8.08 -6.62
N GLU A 16 -2.54 8.74 -6.10
CA GLU A 16 -2.46 9.56 -4.89
C GLU A 16 -2.00 8.73 -3.68
N GLY A 17 -2.59 7.55 -3.48
CA GLY A 17 -2.16 6.63 -2.42
C GLY A 17 -0.71 6.14 -2.57
N LEU A 18 -0.25 5.90 -3.81
CA LEU A 18 1.15 5.55 -4.08
C LEU A 18 2.10 6.70 -3.72
N GLN A 19 1.72 7.93 -4.03
CA GLN A 19 2.51 9.11 -3.72
C GLN A 19 2.62 9.33 -2.20
N ALA A 20 1.50 9.23 -1.47
CA ALA A 20 1.51 9.28 -0.01
C ALA A 20 2.40 8.20 0.62
N LEU A 21 2.40 6.97 0.06
CA LEU A 21 3.31 5.90 0.51
C LEU A 21 4.78 6.19 0.21
N ALA A 22 5.09 6.83 -0.92
CA ALA A 22 6.45 7.22 -1.26
C ALA A 22 6.99 8.28 -0.28
N GLU A 23 6.18 9.29 0.02
CA GLU A 23 6.48 10.33 1.00
C GLU A 23 6.70 9.73 2.40
N ALA A 24 5.79 8.85 2.84
CA ALA A 24 5.93 8.15 4.12
C ALA A 24 7.21 7.30 4.20
N ARG A 25 7.62 6.64 3.10
CA ARG A 25 8.89 5.89 3.05
C ARG A 25 10.10 6.80 3.12
N ALA A 26 10.09 7.94 2.44
CA ALA A 26 11.17 8.92 2.51
C ALA A 26 11.32 9.47 3.94
N ALA A 27 10.19 9.74 4.61
CA ALA A 27 10.11 10.26 5.97
C ALA A 27 10.25 9.19 7.08
N ARG A 28 10.42 7.89 6.76
CA ARG A 28 10.42 6.81 7.77
C ARG A 28 11.49 6.96 8.85
N HIS A 29 12.56 7.70 8.56
CA HIS A 29 13.65 7.99 9.49
C HIS A 29 13.22 8.94 10.63
N LEU A 30 12.11 9.66 10.45
CA LEU A 30 11.51 10.52 11.47
C LEU A 30 10.71 9.73 12.52
N VAL A 31 10.48 8.44 12.29
CA VAL A 31 9.69 7.57 13.16
C VAL A 31 10.63 6.71 14.03
N PRO A 32 10.36 6.53 15.34
CA PRO A 32 11.15 5.63 16.17
C PRO A 32 11.21 4.21 15.58
N ARG A 33 12.40 3.60 15.62
CA ARG A 33 12.63 2.26 15.02
C ARG A 33 11.68 1.18 15.54
N ALA A 34 11.22 1.32 16.79
CA ALA A 34 10.26 0.42 17.42
C ALA A 34 8.86 0.45 16.76
N VAL A 35 8.51 1.51 16.02
CA VAL A 35 7.19 1.71 15.40
C VAL A 35 7.20 1.35 13.91
N LEU A 36 8.38 1.19 13.30
CA LEU A 36 8.51 0.72 11.91
C LEU A 36 7.70 -0.56 11.58
N PRO A 37 7.56 -1.56 12.46
CA PRO A 37 6.70 -2.72 12.20
C PRO A 37 5.26 -2.37 11.83
N ALA A 38 4.70 -1.33 12.46
CA ALA A 38 3.33 -0.91 12.25
C ALA A 38 3.11 -0.26 10.86
N LEU A 39 4.18 0.11 10.16
CA LEU A 39 4.12 0.69 8.81
C LEU A 39 4.06 -0.37 7.71
N LEU A 40 4.41 -1.64 8.00
CA LEU A 40 4.41 -2.73 7.03
C LEU A 40 3.08 -2.94 6.29
N PRO A 41 1.91 -2.92 6.95
CA PRO A 41 0.64 -3.08 6.25
C PRO A 41 0.43 -1.99 5.17
N GLY A 42 0.84 -0.76 5.46
CA GLY A 42 0.81 0.34 4.50
C GLY A 42 1.73 0.07 3.30
N TRP A 43 2.95 -0.44 3.54
CA TRP A 43 3.85 -0.79 2.43
C TRP A 43 3.35 -1.95 1.58
N LEU A 44 2.68 -2.92 2.18
CA LEU A 44 2.01 -4.00 1.46
C LEU A 44 0.83 -3.49 0.63
N ALA A 45 0.11 -2.47 1.11
CA ALA A 45 -0.96 -1.82 0.35
C ALA A 45 -0.44 -1.19 -0.96
N GLY A 46 0.81 -0.75 -1.01
CA GLY A 46 1.42 -0.23 -2.24
C GLY A 46 1.38 -1.20 -3.43
N LEU A 47 1.40 -2.51 -3.21
CA LEU A 47 1.27 -3.50 -4.28
C LEU A 47 -0.15 -3.54 -4.86
N ARG A 48 -1.16 -3.36 -4.00
CA ARG A 48 -2.57 -3.28 -4.40
C ARG A 48 -2.85 -1.97 -5.13
N LEU A 49 -2.33 -0.87 -4.63
CA LEU A 49 -2.44 0.45 -5.27
C LEU A 49 -1.75 0.46 -6.65
N GLY A 50 -0.59 -0.18 -6.79
CA GLY A 50 0.06 -0.35 -8.09
C GLY A 50 -0.81 -1.14 -9.09
N ARG A 51 -1.49 -2.19 -8.63
CA ARG A 51 -2.43 -2.96 -9.46
C ARG A 51 -3.68 -2.14 -9.80
N ALA A 52 -4.23 -1.39 -8.85
CA ALA A 52 -5.38 -0.50 -9.08
C ALA A 52 -5.08 0.61 -10.08
N ALA A 53 -3.86 1.16 -10.06
CA ALA A 53 -3.44 2.18 -11.02
C ALA A 53 -3.22 1.62 -12.44
N ALA A 54 -2.76 0.37 -12.55
CA ALA A 54 -2.48 -0.27 -13.83
C ALA A 54 -3.69 -0.97 -14.46
N ASP A 55 -4.60 -1.50 -13.65
CA ASP A 55 -5.83 -2.18 -14.07
C ASP A 55 -6.99 -1.76 -13.14
N PRO A 56 -7.62 -0.59 -13.39
CA PRO A 56 -8.75 -0.11 -12.60
C PRO A 56 -9.96 -1.05 -12.64
N GLU A 57 -10.15 -1.77 -13.74
CA GLU A 57 -11.22 -2.76 -13.91
C GLU A 57 -11.08 -3.94 -12.95
N ALA A 58 -9.84 -4.32 -12.58
CA ALA A 58 -9.61 -5.33 -11.55
C ALA A 58 -10.22 -4.94 -10.18
N VAL A 59 -10.38 -3.64 -9.90
CA VAL A 59 -11.01 -3.16 -8.67
C VAL A 59 -12.50 -3.50 -8.67
N TRP A 60 -13.17 -3.27 -9.79
CA TRP A 60 -14.59 -3.60 -9.95
C TRP A 60 -14.86 -5.10 -9.98
N ARG A 61 -13.92 -5.89 -10.50
CA ARG A 61 -13.98 -7.35 -10.46
C ARG A 61 -13.63 -7.96 -9.09
N GLY A 62 -13.16 -7.17 -8.12
CA GLY A 62 -12.71 -7.67 -6.82
C GLY A 62 -11.36 -8.43 -6.87
N GLU A 63 -10.59 -8.24 -7.94
CA GLU A 63 -9.34 -8.96 -8.25
C GLU A 63 -8.08 -8.20 -7.81
N LEU A 64 -8.23 -7.36 -6.76
CA LEU A 64 -7.15 -6.60 -6.15
C LEU A 64 -6.29 -7.41 -5.17
N GLU A 65 -6.68 -8.64 -4.86
CA GLU A 65 -5.90 -9.46 -3.94
C GLU A 65 -4.52 -9.78 -4.53
N VAL A 66 -3.50 -9.25 -3.86
CA VAL A 66 -2.11 -9.62 -4.13
C VAL A 66 -1.92 -11.00 -3.54
N ALA A 67 -1.44 -11.94 -4.36
CA ALA A 67 -1.25 -13.35 -3.98
C ALA A 67 -0.83 -13.50 -2.50
N PRO A 68 -1.60 -14.22 -1.66
CA PRO A 68 -1.39 -14.32 -0.20
C PRO A 68 0.04 -14.67 0.20
N ILE A 69 0.73 -15.43 -0.66
CA ILE A 69 2.12 -15.84 -0.51
C ILE A 69 3.09 -14.64 -0.41
N ARG A 70 2.83 -13.53 -1.09
CA ARG A 70 3.72 -12.35 -1.12
C ARG A 70 3.58 -11.50 0.14
N ALA A 71 2.34 -11.30 0.60
CA ALA A 71 2.08 -10.65 1.89
C ALA A 71 2.71 -11.45 3.05
N ARG A 72 2.56 -12.78 3.00
CA ARG A 72 3.17 -13.70 3.96
C ARG A 72 4.70 -13.71 3.88
N ALA A 73 5.29 -13.69 2.68
CA ALA A 73 6.74 -13.63 2.48
C ALA A 73 7.35 -12.31 2.97
N ALA A 74 6.65 -11.19 2.83
CA ALA A 74 7.11 -9.90 3.35
C ALA A 74 7.11 -9.87 4.89
N LEU A 75 6.06 -10.40 5.52
CA LEU A 75 6.00 -10.58 6.97
C LEU A 75 7.09 -11.52 7.47
N LEU A 76 7.30 -12.67 6.80
CA LEU A 76 8.37 -13.61 7.13
C LEU A 76 9.76 -12.97 6.99
N ARG A 77 9.98 -12.14 5.96
CA ARG A 77 11.25 -11.43 5.76
C ARG A 77 11.50 -10.38 6.83
N ALA A 78 10.48 -9.62 7.23
CA ALA A 78 10.58 -8.65 8.32
C ALA A 78 10.88 -9.34 9.66
N ALA A 79 10.19 -10.46 9.94
CA ALA A 79 10.45 -11.28 11.12
C ALA A 79 11.86 -11.89 11.12
N ALA A 80 12.33 -12.39 9.97
CA ALA A 80 13.63 -13.05 9.85
C ALA A 80 14.82 -12.10 9.86
N THR A 81 14.66 -10.86 9.37
CA THR A 81 15.78 -9.92 9.23
C THR A 81 15.83 -8.85 10.30
N GLY A 82 14.77 -8.70 11.11
CA GLY A 82 14.62 -7.58 12.06
C GLY A 82 14.60 -6.20 11.40
N ARG A 83 14.70 -6.17 10.06
CA ARG A 83 14.55 -4.99 9.21
C ARG A 83 13.07 -4.90 8.89
N TRP A 84 12.37 -4.27 9.83
CA TRP A 84 11.01 -3.79 9.62
C TRP A 84 11.01 -2.77 8.50
#